data_AF-A0A959M7U0-F1
#
_entry.id   AF-A0A959M7U0-F1
#
_cell.length_a   1.000
_cell.length_b   1.000
_cell.length_c   1.000
_cell.angle_alpha   90.00
_cell.angle_beta   90.00
_cell.angle_gamma   90.00
#
_symmetry.space_group_name_H-M   'P 1'
#
loop_
_entity.id
_entity.type
_entity.pdbx_description
1 polymer ?
#
loop_
_entity_poly.entity_id
_entity_poly.type
_entity_poly.pdbx_seq_one_letter_code
_entity_poly.pdbx_strand_id
1 'polypeptide(L)'
;MSDNLKDILANLNKDIEQDKLLDYLNKKLPAAEAHEVEKQMADDAFMNDAVEGLEKFKDKKDVLLLVQQLNEDLKKQTQKKKLKKEKRKLKEQPWLYFTIILILLLAIIGYVIIKKYLTTV
;
A
#
# COMPACT_ATOMS: atom_id res chain seq x y z
N MET A 1 -6.06 15.90 0.71
CA MET A 1 -4.84 15.94 1.55
C MET A 1 -3.94 14.69 1.37
N SER A 2 -3.94 14.03 0.20
CA SER A 2 -3.05 12.88 -0.08
C SER A 2 -1.91 13.20 -1.05
N ASP A 3 -2.01 14.31 -1.77
CA ASP A 3 -1.14 14.61 -2.89
C ASP A 3 0.24 15.10 -2.42
N ASN A 4 0.28 15.93 -1.38
CA ASN A 4 1.53 16.40 -0.76
C ASN A 4 2.41 15.29 -0.17
N LEU A 5 1.86 14.13 0.21
CA LEU A 5 2.66 13.01 0.76
C LEU A 5 3.53 12.34 -0.31
N LYS A 6 3.08 12.37 -1.58
CA LYS A 6 3.87 11.82 -2.68
C LYS A 6 5.09 12.69 -2.95
N ASP A 7 4.94 14.00 -2.81
CA ASP A 7 6.00 14.98 -3.08
C ASP A 7 7.10 14.94 -2.01
N ILE A 8 6.76 14.57 -0.77
CA ILE A 8 7.74 14.38 0.33
C ILE A 8 8.62 13.14 0.09
N LEU A 9 8.05 12.05 -0.44
CA LEU A 9 8.83 10.84 -0.76
C LEU A 9 9.56 10.96 -2.11
N ALA A 10 9.09 11.81 -3.02
CA ALA A 10 9.72 12.04 -4.31
C ALA A 10 11.05 12.83 -4.19
N ASN A 11 11.17 13.68 -3.15
CA ASN A 11 12.40 14.41 -2.81
C ASN A 11 13.29 13.69 -1.80
N LEU A 12 12.92 12.49 -1.34
CA LEU A 12 13.82 11.70 -0.51
C LEU A 12 14.97 11.25 -1.42
N ASN A 13 16.10 11.92 -1.27
CA ASN A 13 17.31 11.73 -2.07
C ASN A 13 17.65 10.23 -2.11
N LYS A 14 17.36 9.58 -3.24
CA LYS A 14 17.58 8.14 -3.45
C LYS A 14 19.05 7.76 -3.51
N ASP A 15 19.92 8.74 -3.59
CA ASP A 15 21.32 8.57 -3.90
C ASP A 15 22.14 8.09 -2.70
N ILE A 16 21.59 8.17 -1.48
CA ILE A 16 22.18 7.53 -0.31
C ILE A 16 21.49 6.20 -0.07
N GLU A 17 22.18 5.12 -0.46
CA GLU A 17 21.82 3.77 -0.05
C GLU A 17 21.74 3.73 1.48
N GLN A 18 20.56 3.43 2.02
CA GLN A 18 20.30 3.34 3.46
C GLN A 18 21.34 2.46 4.19
N ASP A 19 21.86 1.46 3.48
CA ASP A 19 22.91 0.57 3.95
C ASP A 19 24.25 1.30 4.20
N LYS A 20 24.64 2.26 3.36
CA LYS A 20 25.87 3.07 3.53
C LYS A 20 25.81 3.97 4.76
N LEU A 21 24.66 4.58 5.05
CA LEU A 21 24.46 5.37 6.27
C LEU A 21 24.61 4.52 7.53
N LEU A 22 24.07 3.31 7.50
CA LEU A 22 24.20 2.36 8.61
C LEU A 22 25.65 1.91 8.79
N ASP A 23 26.38 1.66 7.71
CA ASP A 23 27.79 1.29 7.79
C ASP A 23 28.69 2.45 8.24
N TYR A 24 28.39 3.69 7.82
CA TYR A 24 29.00 4.90 8.36
C TYR A 24 28.78 5.03 9.87
N LEU A 25 27.53 4.91 10.32
CA LEU A 25 27.18 4.90 11.74
C LEU A 25 27.94 3.79 12.49
N ASN A 26 28.09 2.60 11.91
CA ASN A 26 28.79 1.49 12.53
C ASN A 26 30.33 1.59 12.45
N LYS A 27 30.89 2.69 11.90
CA LYS A 27 32.33 2.88 11.66
C LYS A 27 32.96 1.77 10.79
N LYS A 28 32.18 1.22 9.85
CA LYS A 28 32.61 0.15 8.93
C LYS A 28 32.98 0.67 7.54
N LEU A 29 32.66 1.92 7.24
CA LEU A 29 32.92 2.54 5.95
C LEU A 29 34.41 2.97 5.83
N PRO A 30 35.05 2.79 4.66
CA PRO A 30 36.37 3.37 4.38
C PRO A 30 36.36 4.91 4.48
N ALA A 31 37.49 5.51 4.83
CA ALA A 31 37.60 6.96 5.06
C ALA A 31 37.18 7.81 3.85
N ALA A 32 37.44 7.34 2.62
CA ALA A 32 37.04 8.04 1.40
C ALA A 32 35.51 8.12 1.26
N GLU A 33 34.81 7.00 1.51
CA GLU A 33 33.35 6.93 1.42
C GLU A 33 32.67 7.66 2.59
N ALA A 34 33.27 7.62 3.78
CA ALA A 34 32.76 8.34 4.95
C ALA A 34 32.74 9.86 4.69
N HIS A 35 33.77 10.37 4.01
CA HIS A 35 33.85 11.78 3.65
C HIS A 35 32.79 12.20 2.62
N GLU A 36 32.41 11.31 1.70
CA GLU A 36 31.30 11.57 0.78
C GLU A 36 29.97 11.69 1.52
N VAL A 37 29.73 10.83 2.52
CA VAL A 37 28.55 10.88 3.38
C VAL A 37 28.54 12.18 4.21
N GLU A 38 29.67 12.56 4.81
CA GLU A 38 29.81 13.83 5.55
C GLU A 38 29.51 15.06 4.69
N LYS A 39 29.99 15.07 3.44
CA LYS A 39 29.71 16.14 2.48
C LYS A 39 28.22 16.23 2.17
N GLN A 40 27.57 15.10 1.92
CA GLN A 40 26.13 15.05 1.66
C GLN A 40 25.30 15.45 2.89
N MET A 41 25.74 15.10 4.10
CA MET A 41 25.12 15.56 5.35
C MET A 41 25.22 17.08 5.52
N ALA A 42 26.34 17.68 5.12
CA ALA A 42 26.52 19.13 5.16
C ALA A 42 25.60 19.87 4.18
N ASP A 43 25.32 19.26 3.03
CA ASP A 43 24.48 19.83 1.98
C ASP A 43 22.96 19.64 2.24
N ASP A 44 22.57 18.69 3.10
CA ASP A 44 21.17 18.37 3.40
C ASP A 44 20.85 18.41 4.91
N ALA A 45 20.16 19.48 5.32
CA ALA A 45 19.72 19.69 6.70
C ALA A 45 18.80 18.57 7.25
N PHE A 46 18.01 17.91 6.39
CA PHE A 46 17.17 16.80 6.80
C PHE A 46 18.00 15.55 7.11
N MET A 47 19.03 15.28 6.30
CA MET A 47 19.93 14.15 6.52
C MET A 47 20.78 14.35 7.77
N ASN A 48 21.26 15.57 8.01
CA ASN A 48 22.00 15.90 9.23
C ASN A 48 21.16 15.61 10.50
N ASP A 49 19.90 16.08 10.53
CA ASP A 49 18.98 15.83 11.65
C ASP A 49 18.65 14.33 11.81
N ALA A 50 18.46 13.61 10.70
CA ALA A 50 18.20 12.18 10.71
C ALA A 50 19.39 11.37 11.27
N VAL A 51 20.64 11.71 10.88
CA VAL A 51 21.85 11.04 11.39
C VAL A 51 22.04 11.35 12.87
N GLU A 52 21.86 12.60 13.30
CA GLU A 52 21.91 12.98 14.72
C GLU A 52 20.88 12.18 15.55
N GLY A 53 19.66 12.02 15.01
CA GLY A 53 18.62 11.18 15.61
C GLY A 53 19.03 9.71 15.73
N LEU A 54 19.66 9.16 14.69
CA LEU A 54 20.13 7.77 14.68
C LEU A 54 21.34 7.54 15.59
N GLU A 55 22.22 8.51 15.76
CA GLU A 55 23.36 8.42 16.70
C GLU A 55 22.93 8.32 18.16
N LYS A 56 21.76 8.88 18.51
CA LYS A 56 21.19 8.80 19.87
C LYS A 56 20.76 7.38 20.26
N PHE A 57 20.67 6.44 19.31
CA PHE A 57 20.38 5.04 19.60
C PHE A 57 21.65 4.31 20.09
N LYS A 58 21.56 3.75 21.30
CA LYS A 58 22.67 2.99 21.91
C LYS A 58 23.01 1.72 21.15
N ASP A 59 21.99 0.97 20.71
CA ASP A 59 22.15 -0.28 19.98
C ASP A 59 21.67 -0.15 18.53
N LYS A 60 22.64 -0.05 17.61
CA LYS A 60 22.39 0.12 16.17
C LYS A 60 21.69 -1.10 15.53
N LYS A 61 21.75 -2.26 16.19
CA LYS A 61 21.01 -3.47 15.80
C LYS A 61 19.49 -3.31 16.01
N ASP A 62 19.09 -2.56 17.02
CA ASP A 62 17.67 -2.33 17.32
C ASP A 62 17.03 -1.45 16.24
N VAL A 63 17.80 -0.51 15.68
CA VAL A 63 17.37 0.35 14.56
C VAL A 63 17.02 -0.50 13.33
N LEU A 64 17.89 -1.45 12.96
CA LEU A 64 17.66 -2.35 11.82
C LEU A 64 16.39 -3.19 11.99
N LEU A 65 16.22 -3.79 13.18
CA LEU A 65 15.04 -4.59 13.48
C LEU A 65 13.77 -3.73 13.47
N LEU A 66 13.84 -2.52 14.03
CA LEU A 66 12.73 -1.58 14.05
C LEU A 66 12.32 -1.15 12.64
N VAL A 67 13.27 -0.87 11.76
CA VAL A 67 13.02 -0.54 10.35
C VAL A 67 12.34 -1.71 9.64
N GLN A 68 12.80 -2.94 9.86
CA GLN A 68 12.18 -4.14 9.29
C GLN A 68 10.74 -4.31 9.77
N GLN A 69 10.50 -4.19 11.08
CA GLN A 69 9.16 -4.26 11.67
C GLN A 69 8.23 -3.17 11.12
N LEU A 70 8.71 -1.93 11.03
CA LEU A 70 7.95 -0.80 10.50
C LEU A 70 7.55 -1.04 9.04
N ASN A 71 8.47 -1.51 8.21
CA ASN A 71 8.20 -1.85 6.80
C ASN A 71 7.16 -2.95 6.67
N GLU A 72 7.28 -4.02 7.47
CA GLU A 72 6.29 -5.09 7.50
C GLU A 72 4.90 -4.57 7.90
N ASP A 73 4.82 -3.75 8.95
CA ASP A 73 3.56 -3.24 9.46
C ASP A 73 2.90 -2.25 8.51
N LEU A 74 3.67 -1.39 7.85
CA LEU A 74 3.18 -0.54 6.76
C LEU A 74 2.59 -1.38 5.63
N LYS A 75 3.29 -2.43 5.21
CA LYS A 75 2.82 -3.37 4.19
C LYS A 75 1.54 -4.08 4.63
N LYS A 76 1.48 -4.58 5.86
CA LYS A 76 0.27 -5.21 6.43
C LYS A 76 -0.92 -4.24 6.47
N GLN A 77 -0.71 -3.00 6.92
CA GLN A 77 -1.77 -2.00 7.03
C GLN A 77 -2.31 -1.56 5.66
N THR A 78 -1.44 -1.37 4.67
CA THR A 78 -1.83 -1.02 3.31
C THR A 78 -2.52 -2.17 2.58
N GLN A 79 -2.04 -3.41 2.74
CA GLN A 79 -2.68 -4.60 2.19
C GLN A 79 -4.06 -4.86 2.80
N LYS A 80 -4.22 -4.71 4.12
CA LYS A 80 -5.53 -4.84 4.80
C LYS A 80 -6.57 -3.87 4.22
N LYS A 81 -6.17 -2.64 3.88
CA LYS A 81 -7.06 -1.65 3.24
C LYS A 81 -7.42 -2.06 1.81
N LYS A 82 -6.48 -2.62 1.03
CA LYS A 82 -6.76 -3.14 -0.33
C LYS A 82 -7.72 -4.32 -0.29
N LEU A 83 -7.47 -5.31 0.56
CA LEU A 83 -8.34 -6.48 0.71
C LEU A 83 -9.75 -6.11 1.18
N LYS A 84 -9.88 -5.15 2.10
CA LYS A 84 -11.20 -4.62 2.51
C LYS A 84 -11.92 -3.91 1.35
N LYS A 85 -11.19 -3.22 0.47
CA LYS A 85 -11.76 -2.54 -0.70
C LYS A 85 -12.19 -3.55 -1.77
N GLU A 86 -11.43 -4.61 -1.99
CA GLU A 86 -11.78 -5.69 -2.92
C GLU A 86 -12.96 -6.54 -2.44
N LYS A 87 -13.00 -6.89 -1.14
CA LYS A 87 -14.16 -7.58 -0.54
C LYS A 87 -15.47 -6.79 -0.66
N ARG A 88 -15.41 -5.47 -0.76
CA ARG A 88 -16.59 -4.61 -1.01
C ARG A 88 -17.02 -4.56 -2.48
N LYS A 89 -16.12 -4.86 -3.42
CA LYS A 89 -16.46 -4.93 -4.86
C LYS A 89 -17.22 -6.21 -5.20
N LEU A 90 -16.96 -7.30 -4.49
CA LEU A 90 -17.61 -8.60 -4.68
C LEU A 90 -18.99 -8.73 -3.99
N LYS A 91 -19.72 -7.62 -3.84
CA LYS A 91 -21.14 -7.67 -3.48
C LYS A 91 -21.97 -7.64 -4.76
N GLU A 92 -21.67 -8.52 -5.70
CA GLU A 92 -22.57 -8.82 -6.80
C GLU A 92 -23.85 -9.34 -6.15
N GLN A 93 -24.93 -8.56 -6.21
CA GLN A 93 -26.19 -8.86 -5.55
C GLN A 93 -26.79 -10.12 -6.21
N PRO A 94 -26.69 -11.31 -5.59
CA PRO A 94 -27.18 -12.55 -6.22
C PRO A 94 -28.71 -12.50 -6.39
N TRP A 95 -29.35 -11.72 -5.53
CA TRP A 95 -30.76 -11.39 -5.59
C TRP A 95 -31.19 -10.73 -6.90
N LEU A 96 -30.33 -9.91 -7.52
CA LEU A 96 -30.68 -9.22 -8.76
C LEU A 96 -30.86 -10.23 -9.91
N TYR A 97 -29.96 -11.22 -10.02
CA TYR A 97 -30.11 -12.33 -10.97
C TYR A 97 -31.37 -13.17 -10.70
N PHE A 98 -31.66 -13.46 -9.43
CA PHE A 98 -32.87 -14.21 -9.05
C PHE A 98 -34.16 -13.47 -9.47
N THR A 99 -34.23 -12.15 -9.25
CA THR A 99 -35.39 -11.35 -9.66
C THR A 99 -35.61 -11.35 -11.17
N ILE A 100 -34.53 -11.26 -11.96
CA ILE A 100 -34.61 -11.30 -13.44
C ILE A 100 -35.15 -12.66 -13.91
N ILE A 101 -34.65 -13.76 -13.35
CA ILE A 101 -35.11 -15.12 -13.69
C ILE A 101 -36.59 -15.31 -13.32
N LEU A 102 -37.01 -14.82 -12.15
CA LEU A 102 -38.40 -14.89 -11.71
C LEU A 102 -39.34 -14.15 -12.67
N ILE A 103 -38.96 -12.94 -13.11
CA ILE A 103 -39.75 -12.14 -14.06
C ILE A 103 -39.85 -12.85 -15.42
N LEU A 104 -38.74 -13.42 -15.92
CA LEU A 104 -38.74 -14.19 -17.17
C LEU A 104 -39.66 -15.41 -17.09
N LEU A 105 -39.64 -16.15 -15.97
CA LEU A 105 -40.54 -17.29 -15.76
C LEU A 105 -42.00 -16.86 -15.76
N LEU A 106 -42.33 -15.75 -15.09
CA LEU A 106 -43.70 -15.21 -15.10
C LEU A 106 -44.15 -14.80 -16.50
N ALA A 107 -43.27 -14.19 -17.31
CA ALA A 107 -43.58 -13.85 -18.70
C ALA A 107 -43.86 -15.08 -19.56
N ILE A 108 -43.07 -16.16 -19.40
CA ILE A 108 -43.27 -17.43 -20.11
C ILE A 108 -44.60 -18.07 -19.71
N ILE A 109 -44.90 -18.13 -18.42
CA ILE A 109 -46.16 -18.69 -17.91
C ILE A 109 -47.35 -17.89 -18.45
N GLY A 110 -47.27 -16.55 -18.39
CA GLY A 110 -48.30 -15.67 -18.94
C GLY A 110 -48.53 -15.92 -20.44
N TYR A 111 -47.45 -16.02 -21.22
CA TYR A 111 -47.54 -16.31 -22.65
C TYR A 111 -48.20 -17.67 -22.93
N VAL A 112 -47.82 -18.72 -22.18
CA VAL A 112 -48.40 -20.06 -22.34
C VAL A 112 -49.90 -20.05 -22.03
N ILE A 113 -50.32 -19.36 -20.97
CA ILE A 113 -51.74 -19.24 -20.59
C ILE A 113 -52.53 -18.52 -21.70
N ILE A 114 -52.02 -17.40 -22.20
CA ILE A 114 -52.67 -16.62 -23.28
C ILE A 114 -52.78 -17.48 -24.55
N LYS A 115 -51.69 -18.14 -24.97
CA LYS A 115 -51.69 -19.00 -26.15
C LYS A 115 -52.70 -20.14 -26.00
N LYS A 116 -52.76 -20.80 -24.84
CA LYS A 116 -53.71 -21.87 -24.56
C LYS A 116 -55.15 -21.36 -24.63
N TYR A 117 -55.47 -20.20 -24.05
CA TYR A 117 -56.80 -19.61 -24.15
C TYR A 117 -57.18 -19.25 -25.60
N LEU A 118 -56.26 -18.65 -26.35
CA LEU A 118 -56.50 -18.26 -27.75
C LEU A 118 -56.65 -19.46 -28.70
N THR A 119 -56.07 -20.61 -28.37
CA THR A 119 -56.15 -21.83 -29.21
C THR A 119 -57.37 -22.69 -28.87
N THR A 120 -58.03 -22.43 -27.73
CA THR A 120 -59.20 -23.19 -27.25
C THR A 120 -60.54 -22.49 -27.57
N VAL A 121 -60.50 -21.26 -28.09
CA VAL A 121 -61.65 -20.53 -28.67
C VAL A 121 -61.63 -20.72 -30.18
#